data_AF-A0A7X5N3T6-F1
#
_entry.id   AF-A0A7X5N3T6-F1
#
_cell.length_a   1.000
_cell.length_b   1.000
_cell.length_c   1.000
_cell.angle_alpha   90.00
_cell.angle_beta   90.00
_cell.angle_gamma   90.00
#
_symmetry.space_group_name_H-M   'P 1'
#
loop_
_entity.id
_entity.type
_entity.pdbx_description
1 polymer ?
#
loop_
_entity_poly.entity_id
_entity_poly.type
_entity_poly.pdbx_seq_one_letter_code
_entity_poly.pdbx_strand_id
1 'polypeptide(L)'
;ATDRNRGLMGSWLEFGTLGGYIAGAATVTVLHMTVTQAQMLDWGWRVPFLIAGPLGLLGLYMRMKLEETPAFRAYTEQSEQRERETAAQGLLTMLRL
;
A
#
# COMPACT_ATOMS: atom_id res chain seq x y z
N ALA A 1 13.81 -16.39 -10.14
CA ALA A 1 13.62 -17.08 -8.84
C ALA A 1 12.17 -17.55 -8.73
N THR A 2 11.99 -18.87 -8.77
CA THR A 2 10.87 -19.77 -8.41
C THR A 2 9.43 -19.21 -8.18
N ASP A 3 8.47 -19.69 -8.99
CA ASP A 3 7.01 -19.39 -8.98
C ASP A 3 6.24 -19.65 -7.66
N ARG A 4 6.86 -20.31 -6.67
CA ARG A 4 6.21 -20.78 -5.44
C ARG A 4 5.76 -19.66 -4.48
N ASN A 5 6.32 -18.46 -4.60
CA ASN A 5 6.04 -17.35 -3.67
C ASN A 5 4.96 -16.37 -4.19
N ARG A 6 4.54 -16.47 -5.45
CA ARG A 6 3.56 -15.53 -6.05
C ARG A 6 2.16 -15.70 -5.45
N GLY A 7 1.74 -16.94 -5.20
CA GLY A 7 0.46 -17.23 -4.54
C GLY A 7 0.42 -16.74 -3.08
N LEU A 8 1.51 -16.91 -2.34
CA LEU A 8 1.63 -16.47 -0.95
C LEU A 8 1.58 -14.93 -0.83
N MET A 9 2.22 -14.20 -1.76
CA MET A 9 2.18 -12.74 -1.79
C MET A 9 0.77 -12.21 -2.12
N GLY A 10 0.05 -12.86 -3.03
CA GLY A 10 -1.35 -12.52 -3.34
C GLY A 10 -2.31 -12.82 -2.19
N SER A 11 -2.18 -13.99 -1.55
CA SER A 11 -3.00 -14.35 -0.39
C SER A 11 -2.79 -13.44 0.81
N TRP A 12 -1.58 -12.90 1.01
CA TRP A 12 -1.30 -11.94 2.08
C TRP A 12 -2.03 -10.61 1.89
N LEU A 13 -2.19 -10.18 0.64
CA LEU A 13 -2.94 -8.98 0.28
C LEU A 13 -4.44 -9.16 0.58
N GLU A 14 -5.01 -10.28 0.12
CA GLU A 14 -6.41 -10.65 0.38
C GLU A 14 -6.69 -10.82 1.87
N PHE A 15 -5.75 -11.41 2.62
CA PHE A 15 -5.85 -11.52 4.07
C PHE A 15 -5.89 -10.15 4.75
N GLY A 16 -5.11 -9.18 4.28
CA GLY A 16 -5.16 -7.80 4.77
C GLY A 16 -6.53 -7.15 4.53
N THR A 17 -7.10 -7.33 3.34
CA THR A 17 -8.43 -6.80 2.98
C THR A 17 -9.54 -7.43 3.82
N LEU A 18 -9.58 -8.76 3.89
CA LEU A 18 -10.56 -9.50 4.72
C LEU A 18 -10.41 -9.18 6.20
N GLY A 19 -9.17 -9.11 6.70
CA GLY A 19 -8.87 -8.72 8.07
C GLY A 19 -9.37 -7.32 8.39
N GLY A 20 -9.18 -6.36 7.47
CA GLY A 20 -9.71 -5.00 7.59
C GLY A 20 -11.24 -4.97 7.65
N TYR A 21 -11.92 -5.73 6.80
CA TYR A 21 -13.38 -5.83 6.83
C TYR A 21 -13.91 -6.41 8.15
N ILE A 22 -13.30 -7.50 8.63
CA ILE A 22 -13.69 -8.13 9.89
C ILE A 22 -13.46 -7.16 11.06
N ALA A 23 -12.32 -6.47 11.10
CA ALA A 23 -12.02 -5.47 12.12
C ALA A 23 -13.02 -4.30 12.10
N GLY A 24 -13.39 -3.82 10.91
CA GLY A 24 -14.41 -2.78 10.75
C GLY A 24 -15.78 -3.22 11.27
N ALA A 25 -16.24 -4.39 10.84
CA ALA A 25 -17.52 -4.96 11.29
C ALA A 25 -17.54 -5.23 12.80
N ALA A 26 -16.46 -5.79 13.35
CA ALA A 26 -16.31 -6.03 14.78
C ALA A 26 -16.36 -4.72 15.58
N THR A 27 -15.68 -3.67 15.12
CA THR A 27 -15.70 -2.35 15.76
C THR A 27 -17.12 -1.80 15.86
N VAL A 28 -17.87 -1.80 14.76
CA VAL A 28 -19.27 -1.32 14.74
C VAL A 28 -20.16 -2.20 15.63
N THR A 29 -19.94 -3.51 15.62
CA THR A 29 -20.71 -4.47 16.43
C THR A 29 -20.52 -4.21 17.92
N VAL A 30 -19.27 -4.06 18.38
CA VAL A 30 -18.96 -3.70 19.77
C VAL A 30 -19.60 -2.37 20.14
N LEU A 31 -19.58 -1.41 19.23
CA LEU A 31 -20.19 -0.10 19.47
C LEU A 31 -21.72 -0.19 19.64
N HIS A 32 -22.39 -1.00 18.83
CA HIS A 32 -23.82 -1.30 18.98
C HIS A 32 -24.15 -2.02 20.29
N MET A 33 -23.25 -2.86 20.80
CA MET A 33 -23.47 -3.59 22.06
C MET A 33 -23.21 -2.73 23.30
N THR A 34 -22.34 -1.72 23.18
CA THR A 34 -21.87 -0.91 24.32
C THR A 34 -22.59 0.43 24.45
N VAL A 35 -23.18 0.93 23.36
CA VAL A 35 -23.73 2.28 23.29
C VAL A 35 -25.20 2.23 22.85
N THR A 36 -26.05 3.03 23.49
CA THR A 36 -27.47 3.15 23.10
C THR A 36 -27.63 3.91 21.79
N GLN A 37 -28.78 3.76 21.12
CA GLN A 37 -29.05 4.46 19.85
C GLN A 37 -28.95 5.98 19.97
N ALA A 38 -29.39 6.56 21.09
CA ALA A 38 -29.26 8.00 21.34
C ALA A 38 -27.79 8.45 21.44
N GLN A 39 -26.97 7.70 22.19
CA GLN A 39 -25.54 7.98 22.34
C GLN A 39 -24.75 7.72 21.05
N MET A 40 -25.17 6.75 20.23
CA MET A 40 -24.59 6.48 18.91
C MET A 40 -24.72 7.70 17.98
N LEU A 41 -25.91 8.33 17.97
CA LEU A 41 -26.19 9.53 17.18
C LEU A 41 -25.48 10.77 17.71
N ASP A 42 -25.30 10.86 19.03
CA ASP A 42 -24.62 11.98 19.68
C ASP A 42 -23.10 11.95 19.43
N TRP A 43 -22.44 10.85 19.80
CA TRP A 43 -20.97 10.76 19.74
C TRP A 43 -20.42 9.41 19.26
N GLY A 44 -21.17 8.30 19.39
CA GLY A 44 -20.66 6.97 19.12
C GLY A 44 -20.12 6.81 17.69
N TRP A 45 -20.79 7.42 16.70
CA TRP A 45 -20.36 7.38 15.30
C TRP A 45 -18.93 7.89 15.05
N ARG A 46 -18.34 8.66 15.97
CA ARG A 46 -16.97 9.19 15.85
C ARG A 46 -15.90 8.16 16.16
N VAL A 47 -16.22 7.15 16.98
CA VAL A 47 -15.25 6.13 17.45
C VAL A 47 -14.59 5.36 16.29
N PRO A 48 -15.33 4.86 15.27
CA PRO A 48 -14.72 4.20 14.14
C PRO A 48 -13.73 5.09 13.38
N PHE A 49 -14.01 6.38 13.25
CA PHE A 49 -13.10 7.33 12.57
C PHE A 49 -11.83 7.61 13.37
N LEU A 50 -11.96 7.72 14.70
CA LEU A 50 -10.81 7.89 15.59
C LEU A 50 -9.89 6.67 15.60
N ILE A 51 -10.42 5.47 15.37
CA ILE A 51 -9.65 4.25 15.18
C ILE A 51 -9.05 4.18 13.77
N ALA A 52 -9.85 4.53 12.75
CA ALA A 52 -9.43 4.50 11.36
C ALA A 52 -8.32 5.52 11.04
N GLY A 53 -8.27 6.67 11.72
CA GLY A 53 -7.25 7.69 11.52
C GLY A 53 -5.82 7.18 11.76
N PRO A 54 -5.48 6.71 12.97
CA PRO A 54 -4.18 6.10 13.26
C PRO A 54 -3.86 4.88 12.39
N LEU A 55 -4.85 4.01 12.13
CA LEU A 55 -4.67 2.86 11.25
C LEU A 55 -4.37 3.30 9.80
N GLY A 56 -5.03 4.35 9.31
CA GLY A 56 -4.80 4.94 8.01
C GLY A 56 -3.43 5.61 7.91
N LEU A 57 -2.99 6.30 8.97
CA LEU A 57 -1.62 6.83 9.06
C LEU A 57 -0.57 5.71 9.06
N LEU A 58 -0.83 4.60 9.75
CA LEU A 58 -0.01 3.39 9.69
C LEU A 58 0.03 2.81 8.27
N GLY A 59 -1.12 2.71 7.60
CA GLY A 59 -1.21 2.27 6.20
C GLY A 59 -0.45 3.20 5.25
N LEU A 60 -0.55 4.52 5.45
CA LEU A 60 0.22 5.51 4.70
C LEU A 60 1.71 5.39 4.98
N TYR A 61 2.11 5.19 6.23
CA TYR A 61 3.51 4.97 6.61
C TYR A 61 4.07 3.70 5.95
N MET A 62 3.33 2.59 6.00
CA MET A 62 3.70 1.37 5.28
C MET A 62 3.86 1.63 3.78
N ARG A 63 2.93 2.39 3.19
CA ARG A 63 2.99 2.74 1.77
C ARG A 63 4.20 3.61 1.41
N MET A 64 4.61 4.51 2.31
CA MET A 64 5.82 5.32 2.13
C MET A 64 7.11 4.55 2.36
N LYS A 65 7.07 3.49 3.19
CA LYS A 65 8.25 2.71 3.60
C LYS A 65 8.36 1.34 2.92
N LEU A 66 7.50 1.06 1.94
CA LEU A 66 7.73 0.00 0.97
C LEU A 66 8.93 0.42 0.10
N GLU A 67 10.13 0.30 0.65
CA GLU A 67 11.37 0.43 -0.10
C GLU A 67 11.34 -0.59 -1.22
N GLU A 68 11.61 -0.11 -2.43
CA GLU A 68 11.57 -0.90 -3.64
C GLU A 68 12.41 -2.16 -3.44
N THR A 69 11.78 -3.33 -3.67
CA THR A 69 12.46 -4.62 -3.54
C THR A 69 13.82 -4.56 -4.26
N PRO A 70 14.87 -5.25 -3.77
CA PRO A 70 16.21 -5.17 -4.38
C PRO A 70 16.23 -5.50 -5.88
N ALA A 71 15.25 -6.27 -6.36
CA ALA A 71 15.02 -6.53 -7.78
C ALA A 71 14.53 -5.30 -8.58
N PHE A 72 13.70 -4.45 -7.97
CA PHE A 72 13.17 -3.25 -8.60
C PHE A 72 14.24 -2.14 -8.66
N ARG A 73 15.04 -1.96 -7.60
CA ARG A 73 16.21 -1.07 -7.63
C ARG A 73 17.19 -1.41 -8.75
N ALA A 74 17.52 -2.70 -8.90
CA ALA A 74 18.41 -3.17 -9.97
C ALA A 74 17.82 -2.94 -11.38
N TYR A 75 16.48 -2.97 -11.50
CA TYR A 75 15.80 -2.68 -12.75
C TYR A 75 15.83 -1.18 -13.08
N THR A 76 15.60 -0.32 -12.10
CA THR A 76 15.66 1.14 -12.25
C THR A 76 17.07 1.59 -12.65
N GLU A 77 18.10 1.11 -11.96
CA GLU A 77 19.51 1.43 -12.30
C GLU A 77 19.88 0.98 -13.74
N GLN A 78 19.41 -0.21 -14.17
CA GLN A 78 19.62 -0.67 -15.55
C GLN A 78 18.84 0.14 -16.58
N SER A 79 17.63 0.58 -16.26
CA SER A 79 16.82 1.42 -17.15
C SER A 79 17.43 2.81 -17.34
N GLU A 80 17.92 3.44 -16.27
CA GLU A 80 18.61 4.73 -16.33
C GLU A 80 19.92 4.64 -17.11
N GLN A 81 20.68 3.54 -16.96
CA GLN A 81 21.89 3.32 -17.77
C GLN A 81 21.56 3.16 -19.26
N ARG A 82 20.52 2.40 -19.62
CA ARG A 82 20.09 2.24 -21.01
C ARG A 82 19.60 3.55 -21.62
N GLU A 83 18.88 4.39 -20.88
CA GLU A 83 18.46 5.70 -21.37
C GLU A 83 19.66 6.63 -21.61
N ARG A 84 20.65 6.63 -20.70
CA ARG A 84 21.88 7.42 -20.88
C ARG A 84 22.69 6.96 -22.08
N GLU A 85 22.83 5.65 -22.28
CA GLU A 85 23.52 5.08 -23.44
C GLU A 85 22.79 5.40 -24.75
N THR A 86 21.46 5.31 -24.76
CA THR A 86 20.63 5.62 -25.94
C THR A 86 20.68 7.12 -26.26
N ALA A 87 20.65 7.99 -25.25
CA ALA A 87 20.78 9.43 -25.42
C ALA A 87 22.19 9.83 -25.92
N ALA A 88 23.24 9.22 -25.38
CA ALA A 88 24.62 9.44 -25.84
C ALA A 88 24.80 8.97 -27.29
N GLN A 89 24.24 7.82 -27.66
CA GLN A 89 24.27 7.31 -29.03
C GLN A 89 23.48 8.21 -29.99
N GLY A 90 22.30 8.69 -29.59
CA GLY A 90 21.51 9.63 -30.38
C GLY A 90 22.25 10.93 -30.66
N LEU A 91 22.91 11.49 -29.65
CA LEU A 91 23.72 12.72 -29.79
C LEU A 91 24.92 12.52 -30.72
N LEU A 92 25.62 11.39 -30.60
CA LEU A 92 26.74 11.04 -31.47
C LEU A 92 26.30 10.81 -32.92
N THR A 93 25.09 10.31 -33.13
CA THR A 93 24.51 10.10 -34.47
C THR A 93 24.15 11.44 -35.12
N MET A 94 23.64 12.41 -34.35
CA MET A 94 23.36 13.76 -34.87
C MET A 94 24.64 14.56 -35.20
N LEU A 95 25.71 14.42 -34.43
CA LEU A 95 26.97 15.14 -34.66
C LEU A 95 27.82 14.57 -35.81
N ARG A 96 27.49 13.37 -36.32
CA ARG A 96 28.16 12.73 -37.46
C ARG A 96 27.49 12.98 -38.81
N LEU A 97 26.33 13.64 -38.82
CA LEU A 97 25.61 14.13 -40.01
C LEU A 97 25.96 15.60 -40.27
#